data_AF-A0A2X2BK22-F1
#
_entry.id   AF-A0A2X2BK22-F1
#
_cell.length_a   1.000
_cell.length_b   1.000
_cell.length_c   1.000
_cell.angle_alpha   90.00
_cell.angle_beta   90.00
_cell.angle_gamma   90.00
#
_symmetry.space_group_name_H-M   'P 1'
#
loop_
_entity.id
_entity.type
_entity.pdbx_description
1 polymer ?
#
loop_
_entity_poly.entity_id
_entity_poly.type
_entity_poly.pdbx_seq_one_letter_code
_entity_poly.pdbx_strand_id
1 'polypeptide(L)'
;MLNIANGKNDNNEPFDPWIRTHWRLGATTIKIAPQSMKIEAPTEKWQQWTSLRFPVSGDYTIPMGLAPLNIDIQRQYGVYLEPNLWMFHRIR
;
A
#
# COMPACT_ATOMS: atom_id res chain seq x y z
N MET A 1 -1.92 1.57 -4.61
CA MET A 1 -1.62 0.36 -5.42
C MET A 1 -2.77 -0.20 -6.27
N LEU A 2 -4.07 0.06 -6.01
CA LEU A 2 -5.14 -0.51 -6.86
C LEU A 2 -5.01 -0.14 -8.36
N ASN A 3 -4.54 1.08 -8.64
CA ASN A 3 -4.29 1.53 -10.02
C ASN A 3 -3.02 0.94 -10.65
N ILE A 4 -2.13 0.35 -9.84
CA ILE A 4 -0.83 -0.17 -10.29
C ILE A 4 -0.99 -1.59 -10.87
N ALA A 5 -1.86 -2.42 -10.29
CA ALA A 5 -2.01 -3.82 -10.70
C ALA A 5 -2.47 -3.99 -12.16
N ASN A 6 -3.24 -3.04 -12.67
CA ASN A 6 -3.84 -3.11 -14.02
C ASN A 6 -3.27 -2.08 -15.00
N GLY A 7 -2.47 -1.12 -14.53
CA GLY A 7 -1.85 -0.13 -15.40
C GLY A 7 -0.86 -0.79 -16.36
N LYS A 8 -0.85 -0.34 -17.61
CA LYS A 8 0.12 -0.79 -18.61
C LYS A 8 0.87 0.39 -19.22
N ASN A 9 2.11 0.16 -19.64
CA ASN A 9 2.88 1.12 -20.43
C ASN A 9 2.57 0.96 -21.94
N ASP A 10 3.19 1.79 -22.79
CA ASP A 10 3.01 1.76 -24.25
C ASP A 10 3.45 0.44 -24.90
N ASN A 11 4.29 -0.33 -24.20
CA ASN A 11 4.72 -1.67 -24.61
C ASN A 11 3.76 -2.79 -24.12
N ASN A 12 2.60 -2.44 -23.57
CA ASN A 12 1.61 -3.37 -23.01
C ASN A 12 2.12 -4.22 -21.84
N GLU A 13 3.16 -3.77 -21.15
CA GLU A 13 3.72 -4.40 -19.93
C GLU A 13 3.12 -3.74 -18.68
N PRO A 14 3.13 -4.41 -17.49
CA PRO A 14 2.72 -3.78 -16.24
C PRO A 14 3.41 -2.44 -16.02
N PHE A 15 2.67 -1.40 -15.61
CA PHE A 15 3.19 -0.03 -15.51
C PHE A 15 4.26 0.12 -14.43
N ASP A 16 4.08 -0.53 -13.28
CA ASP A 16 5.01 -0.47 -12.16
C ASP A 16 6.31 -1.27 -12.43
N PRO A 17 7.50 -0.67 -12.19
CA PRO A 17 8.77 -1.33 -12.48
C PRO A 17 9.02 -2.62 -11.70
N TRP A 18 8.54 -2.73 -10.46
CA TRP A 18 8.73 -3.90 -9.62
C TRP A 18 7.87 -5.06 -10.11
N ILE A 19 6.59 -4.80 -10.40
CA ILE A 19 5.69 -5.80 -11.02
C ILE A 19 6.22 -6.23 -12.38
N ARG A 20 6.63 -5.26 -13.22
CA ARG A 20 7.18 -5.54 -14.55
C ARG A 20 8.42 -6.40 -14.50
N THR A 21 9.28 -6.24 -13.49
CA THR A 21 10.46 -7.09 -13.29
C THR A 21 10.05 -8.55 -13.09
N HIS A 22 9.13 -8.82 -12.17
CA HIS A 22 8.64 -10.19 -11.94
C HIS A 22 7.88 -10.74 -13.15
N TRP A 23 7.07 -9.92 -13.81
CA TRP A 23 6.34 -10.30 -15.01
C TRP A 23 7.29 -10.71 -16.15
N ARG A 24 8.36 -9.95 -16.40
CA ARG A 24 9.40 -10.30 -17.40
C ARG A 24 10.14 -11.60 -17.09
N LEU A 25 10.23 -11.96 -15.81
CA LEU A 25 10.79 -13.24 -15.35
C LEU A 25 9.77 -14.40 -15.42
N GLY A 26 8.58 -14.17 -15.97
CA GLY A 26 7.56 -15.20 -16.18
C GLY A 26 6.54 -15.32 -15.04
N ALA A 27 6.53 -14.38 -14.09
CA ALA A 27 5.53 -14.39 -13.03
C ALA A 27 4.14 -14.01 -13.54
N THR A 28 3.12 -14.64 -12.97
CA THR A 28 1.72 -14.28 -13.21
C THR A 28 1.12 -13.62 -11.98
N THR A 29 0.40 -12.51 -12.17
CA THR A 29 -0.46 -11.94 -11.12
C THR A 29 -1.55 -12.95 -10.74
N ILE A 30 -1.68 -13.25 -9.45
CA ILE A 30 -2.68 -14.19 -8.93
C ILE A 30 -3.84 -13.44 -8.29
N LYS A 31 -3.55 -12.44 -7.44
CA LYS A 31 -4.58 -11.73 -6.68
C LYS A 31 -4.09 -10.39 -6.15
N ILE A 32 -4.98 -9.40 -6.12
CA ILE A 32 -4.80 -8.18 -5.33
C ILE A 32 -5.17 -8.49 -3.87
N ALA A 33 -4.27 -8.22 -2.95
CA ALA A 33 -4.51 -8.32 -1.51
C ALA A 33 -4.79 -6.90 -0.97
N PRO A 34 -6.06 -6.47 -0.84
CA PRO A 34 -6.39 -5.08 -0.50
C PRO A 34 -5.99 -4.67 0.92
N GLN A 35 -5.84 -5.64 1.83
CA GLN A 35 -5.43 -5.44 3.23
C GLN A 35 -4.32 -6.44 3.56
N SER A 36 -3.18 -6.33 2.87
CA SER A 36 -2.05 -7.24 3.06
C SER A 36 -1.30 -6.96 4.37
N MET A 37 -1.33 -5.71 4.83
CA MET A 37 -0.83 -5.32 6.13
C MET A 37 -1.82 -4.36 6.78
N LYS A 38 -2.11 -4.59 8.06
CA LYS A 38 -2.91 -3.71 8.89
C LYS A 38 -2.08 -3.33 10.11
N ILE A 39 -1.79 -2.04 10.26
CA ILE A 39 -1.13 -1.49 11.43
C ILE A 39 -2.14 -0.59 12.12
N GLU A 40 -2.33 -0.82 13.40
CA GLU A 40 -3.26 -0.04 14.21
C GLU A 40 -2.55 0.42 15.48
N ALA A 41 -2.69 1.70 15.81
CA ALA A 41 -2.02 2.30 16.95
C ALA A 41 -2.74 3.58 17.41
N PRO A 42 -2.54 4.01 18.68
CA PRO A 42 -3.00 5.31 19.13
C PRO A 42 -2.46 6.45 18.27
N THR A 43 -3.22 7.54 18.14
CA THR A 43 -2.81 8.73 17.36
C THR A 43 -1.46 9.27 17.83
N GLU A 44 -1.15 9.22 19.12
CA GLU A 44 0.16 9.62 19.66
C GLU A 44 1.32 8.79 19.09
N LYS A 45 1.15 7.47 18.95
CA LYS A 45 2.16 6.59 18.35
C LYS A 45 2.39 6.93 16.88
N TRP A 46 1.31 7.19 16.15
CA TRP A 46 1.42 7.66 14.77
C TRP A 46 2.16 9.00 14.67
N GLN A 47 1.90 9.95 15.57
CA GLN A 47 2.63 11.23 15.59
C GLN A 47 4.13 11.01 15.87
N GLN A 48 4.47 10.10 16.80
CA GLN A 48 5.87 9.72 17.10
C GLN A 48 6.56 9.09 15.87
N TRP A 49 5.90 8.16 15.18
CA TRP A 49 6.49 7.46 14.03
C TRP A 49 6.61 8.34 12.78
N THR A 50 5.63 9.20 12.55
CA THR A 50 5.53 9.98 11.30
C THR A 50 6.08 11.39 11.42
N SER A 51 6.29 11.89 12.65
CA SER A 51 6.56 13.31 12.94
C SER A 51 5.47 14.27 12.42
N LEU A 52 4.25 13.78 12.15
CA LEU A 52 3.11 14.58 11.71
C LEU A 52 2.21 14.96 12.89
N ARG A 53 1.36 15.97 12.68
CA ARG A 53 0.20 16.25 13.52
C ARG A 53 -1.09 15.93 12.79
N PHE A 54 -2.07 15.39 13.51
CA PHE A 54 -3.37 15.03 12.98
C PHE A 54 -4.46 15.87 13.65
N PRO A 55 -4.80 17.06 13.10
CA PRO A 55 -5.76 17.98 13.71
C PRO A 55 -7.23 17.65 13.45
N VAL A 56 -7.53 16.85 12.41
CA VAL A 56 -8.89 16.39 12.08
C VAL A 56 -8.89 14.89 11.79
N SER A 57 -10.04 14.22 11.94
CA SER A 57 -10.18 12.84 11.45
C SER A 57 -10.10 12.83 9.92
N GLY A 58 -9.53 11.77 9.35
CA GLY A 58 -9.42 11.60 7.90
C GLY A 58 -8.15 10.91 7.45
N ASP A 59 -7.92 10.90 6.15
CA ASP A 59 -6.79 10.24 5.51
C ASP A 59 -5.59 11.18 5.40
N TYR A 60 -4.43 10.69 5.83
CA TYR A 60 -3.16 11.41 5.78
C TYR A 60 -2.13 10.63 4.95
N THR A 61 -1.48 11.32 4.03
CA THR A 61 -0.25 10.81 3.41
C THR A 61 0.86 10.88 4.44
N ILE A 62 1.46 9.73 4.75
CA ILE A 62 2.56 9.64 5.71
C ILE A 62 3.89 9.43 4.97
N PRO A 63 5.02 9.85 5.56
CA PRO A 63 6.33 9.57 4.98
C PRO A 63 6.53 8.08 4.74
N MET A 64 7.01 7.71 3.55
CA MET A 64 7.26 6.31 3.12
C MET A 64 6.02 5.40 3.08
N GLY A 65 4.82 5.93 3.31
CA GLY A 65 3.57 5.17 3.21
C GLY A 65 3.21 4.84 1.77
N LEU A 66 2.81 3.59 1.54
CA LEU A 66 2.30 3.07 0.26
C LEU A 66 0.78 3.28 0.09
N ALA A 67 0.11 3.70 1.17
CA ALA A 67 -1.30 4.05 1.25
C ALA A 67 -1.52 5.24 2.21
N PRO A 68 -2.73 5.81 2.30
CA PRO A 68 -3.05 6.77 3.35
C PRO A 68 -3.21 6.09 4.71
N LEU A 69 -2.82 6.80 5.77
CA LEU A 69 -3.17 6.49 7.16
C LEU A 69 -4.52 7.14 7.48
N ASN A 70 -5.50 6.35 7.92
CA ASN A 70 -6.77 6.89 8.40
C ASN A 70 -6.66 7.20 9.90
N ILE A 71 -6.97 8.45 10.28
CA ILE A 71 -6.99 8.90 11.68
C ILE A 71 -8.43 9.13 12.12
N ASP A 72 -8.78 8.62 13.30
CA ASP A 72 -9.97 8.97 14.06
C ASP A 72 -9.56 9.69 15.36
N ILE A 73 -9.77 11.00 15.42
CA ILE A 73 -9.43 11.81 16.59
C ILE A 73 -10.41 11.58 17.74
N GLN A 74 -11.69 11.29 17.46
CA GLN A 74 -12.65 11.04 18.54
C GLN A 74 -12.25 9.78 19.32
N ARG A 75 -11.71 8.78 18.61
CA ARG A 75 -11.21 7.53 19.21
C ARG A 75 -9.73 7.57 19.58
N GLN A 76 -9.01 8.65 19.26
CA GLN A 76 -7.56 8.78 19.44
C GLN A 76 -6.78 7.60 18.83
N TYR A 77 -7.18 7.17 17.64
CA TYR A 77 -6.67 5.97 17.00
C TYR A 77 -6.40 6.18 15.51
N GLY A 78 -5.41 5.46 14.97
CA GLY A 78 -5.08 5.46 13.55
C GLY A 78 -4.94 4.05 12.99
N VAL A 79 -5.43 3.86 11.76
CA VAL A 79 -5.42 2.60 11.04
C VAL A 79 -4.75 2.80 9.69
N TYR A 80 -3.68 2.06 9.45
CA TYR A 80 -2.94 2.04 8.21
C TYR A 80 -3.14 0.68 7.53
N LEU A 81 -3.70 0.71 6.32
CA LEU A 81 -3.99 -0.48 5.53
C LEU A 81 -3.19 -0.45 4.24
N GLU A 82 -2.21 -1.35 4.12
CA GLU A 82 -1.45 -1.48 2.90
C GLU A 82 -2.05 -2.55 1.98
N PRO A 83 -2.35 -2.20 0.72
CA PRO A 83 -2.57 -3.19 -0.31
C PRO A 83 -1.26 -3.89 -0.70
N ASN A 84 -1.35 -5.05 -1.33
CA ASN A 84 -0.23 -5.75 -1.98
C ASN A 84 -0.73 -6.54 -3.20
N LEU A 85 0.18 -7.03 -4.03
CA LEU A 85 -0.10 -7.87 -5.19
C LEU A 85 0.63 -9.20 -5.08
N TRP A 86 -0.12 -10.30 -5.20
CA TRP A 86 0.47 -11.63 -5.17
C TRP A 86 0.84 -12.05 -6.58
N MET A 87 2.11 -12.37 -6.79
CA MET A 87 2.64 -12.90 -8.04
C MET A 87 3.20 -14.29 -7.82
N PHE A 88 2.94 -15.18 -8.77
CA PHE A 88 3.41 -16.56 -8.72
C PHE A 88 4.52 -16.78 -9.72
N HIS A 89 5.64 -17.33 -9.25
CA HIS A 89 6.71 -17.88 -10.08
C HIS A 89 6.61 -19.39 -10.06
N ARG A 90 6.50 -20.00 -11.24
CA ARG A 90 6.61 -21.45 -11.36
C ARG A 90 8.10 -21.82 -11.39
N ILE A 91 8.60 -22.37 -10.29
CA ILE A 91 9.95 -22.92 -10.21
C ILE A 91 9.89 -24.41 -10.60
N ARG A 92 10.90 -24.88 -11.35
CA ARG A 92 11.09 -26.29 -11.70
C ARG A 92 12.18 -26.90 -10.85
#